data_AF-A0A419FB16-F1
#
_entry.id   AF-A0A419FB16-F1
#
_cell.length_a   1.000
_cell.length_b   1.000
_cell.length_c   1.000
_cell.angle_alpha   90.00
_cell.angle_beta   90.00
_cell.angle_gamma   90.00
#
_symmetry.space_group_name_H-M   'P 1'
#
loop_
_entity.id
_entity.type
_entity.pdbx_description
1 polymer ?
#
loop_
_entity_poly.entity_id
_entity_poly.type
_entity_poly.pdbx_seq_one_letter_code
_entity_poly.pdbx_strand_id
1 'polypeptide(L)' 'AGREVAALVDGWREAGLHEVTFNASGLPSGIYFARLHAGGINQVQKLVLVK' A
#
# COMPACT_ATOMS: atom_id res chain seq x y z
N ALA A 1 -4.59 -11.11 -13.21
CA ALA A 1 -5.39 -10.17 -12.40
C ALA A 1 -4.79 -10.13 -10.99
N GLY A 2 -4.68 -8.94 -10.38
CA GLY A 2 -4.33 -8.80 -8.96
C GLY A 2 -5.59 -8.72 -8.10
N ARG A 3 -5.44 -8.92 -6.79
CA ARG A 3 -6.53 -8.71 -5.81
C ARG A 3 -6.10 -7.62 -4.85
N GLU A 4 -6.96 -6.63 -4.62
CA GLU A 4 -6.78 -5.70 -3.51
C GLU A 4 -6.99 -6.46 -2.20
N VAL A 5 -5.98 -6.43 -1.32
CA VAL A 5 -6.00 -7.17 -0.05
C VAL A 5 -6.14 -6.26 1.16
N ALA A 6 -5.87 -4.97 1.00
CA ALA A 6 -6.02 -3.95 2.03
C ALA A 6 -6.04 -2.55 1.40
N ALA A 7 -6.85 -1.66 1.95
CA ALA A 7 -6.76 -0.21 1.74
C ALA A 7 -6.09 0.41 2.98
N LEU A 8 -4.94 1.07 2.80
CA LEU A 8 -4.16 1.67 3.90
C LEU A 8 -4.68 3.06 4.28
N VAL A 9 -5.07 3.84 3.27
CA VAL A 9 -5.68 5.16 3.40
C VAL A 9 -6.74 5.25 2.32
N ASP A 10 -7.90 5.75 2.70
CA ASP A 10 -8.95 6.13 1.76
C ASP A 10 -9.34 7.60 2.04
N GLY A 11 -9.50 8.38 0.97
CA GLY A 11 -9.83 9.80 1.03
C GLY A 11 -8.65 10.78 0.90
N TRP A 12 -9.00 12.07 0.98
CA TRP A 12 -8.08 13.19 0.76
C TRP A 12 -7.18 13.46 1.97
N ARG A 13 -5.94 13.89 1.71
CA ARG A 13 -4.97 14.34 2.70
C ARG A 13 -4.32 15.64 2.23
N GLU A 14 -3.98 16.50 3.18
CA GLU A 14 -3.20 17.71 2.91
C GLU A 14 -1.81 17.36 2.39
N ALA A 15 -1.21 18.28 1.63
CA ALA A 15 0.16 18.14 1.19
C ALA A 15 1.11 18.12 2.41
N GLY A 16 2.02 17.15 2.45
CA GLY A 16 2.94 16.99 3.58
C GLY A 16 3.47 15.57 3.66
N LEU A 17 4.27 15.32 4.71
CA LEU A 17 4.76 13.99 5.03
C LEU A 17 3.67 13.22 5.79
N HIS A 18 3.38 12.00 5.34
CA HIS A 18 2.45 11.09 5.98
C HIS A 18 3.09 9.72 6.16
N GLU A 19 2.86 9.10 7.30
CA GLU A 19 3.31 7.74 7.60
C GLU A 19 2.10 6.85 7.86
N VAL A 20 2.13 5.63 7.32
CA VAL A 20 1.04 4.66 7.46
C VAL A 20 1.63 3.27 7.68
N THR A 21 1.16 2.60 8.73
CA THR A 21 1.59 1.24 9.05
C THR A 21 0.70 0.22 8.34
N PHE A 22 1.30 -0.64 7.52
CA PHE A 22 0.62 -1.79 6.92
C PHE A 22 0.79 -3.04 7.79
N ASN A 23 -0.29 -3.50 8.43
CA ASN A 23 -0.29 -4.76 9.16
C ASN A 23 -0.53 -5.95 8.20
N ALA A 24 0.54 -6.67 7.86
CA ALA A 24 0.50 -7.81 6.95
C ALA A 24 0.40 -9.18 7.66
N SER A 25 0.15 -9.22 8.98
CA SER A 25 0.21 -10.47 9.76
C SER A 25 -0.77 -11.56 9.28
N GLY A 26 -1.94 -11.15 8.78
CA GLY A 26 -2.96 -12.05 8.22
C GLY A 26 -2.70 -12.53 6.79
N LEU A 27 -1.63 -12.07 6.14
CA LEU A 27 -1.35 -12.38 4.73
C LEU A 27 -0.30 -13.50 4.59
N PRO A 28 -0.41 -14.36 3.56
CA PRO A 28 0.61 -15.37 3.28
C PRO A 28 1.93 -14.74 2.82
N SER A 29 3.05 -15.42 3.04
CA SER A 29 4.34 -15.02 2.48
C SER A 29 4.26 -14.93 0.96
N GLY A 30 4.92 -13.94 0.36
CA GLY A 30 4.85 -13.70 -1.07
C GLY A 30 5.16 -12.27 -1.48
N ILE A 31 4.92 -11.98 -2.75
CA ILE A 31 5.13 -10.65 -3.33
C ILE A 31 3.80 -9.89 -3.35
N TYR A 32 3.84 -8.65 -2.89
CA TYR A 32 2.72 -7.72 -2.89
C TYR A 32 3.13 -6.43 -3.60
N PHE A 33 2.14 -5.66 -4.03
CA PHE A 33 2.33 -4.34 -4.62
C PHE A 33 1.50 -3.32 -3.85
N ALA A 34 2.17 -2.35 -3.23
CA ALA A 34 1.53 -1.17 -2.68
C ALA A 34 1.42 -0.13 -3.79
N ARG A 35 0.26 0.53 -3.89
CA ARG A 35 0.01 1.59 -4.87
C ARG A 35 -0.42 2.85 -4.15
N LEU A 36 0.28 3.95 -4.41
CA LEU A 36 -0.07 5.29 -3.96
C LEU A 36 -0.57 6.08 -5.15
N HIS A 37 -1.77 6.64 -5.01
CA HIS A 37 -2.33 7.62 -5.94
C HIS A 37 -2.56 8.92 -5.16
N ALA A 38 -1.90 9.99 -5.56
CA ALA A 38 -2.05 11.29 -4.91
C ALA A 38 -1.88 12.41 -5.95
N GLY A 39 -2.93 13.21 -6.15
CA GLY A 39 -2.95 14.22 -7.21
C GLY A 39 -2.72 13.58 -8.58
N GLY A 40 -1.66 14.00 -9.28
CA GLY A 40 -1.24 13.43 -10.57
C GLY A 40 -0.17 12.33 -10.46
N ILE A 41 0.22 11.93 -9.25
CA ILE A 41 1.29 10.95 -9.02
C ILE A 41 0.68 9.58 -8.78
N ASN A 42 1.17 8.60 -9.54
CA ASN A 42 0.87 7.20 -9.37
C ASN A 42 2.17 6.45 -9.14
N GLN A 43 2.40 6.00 -7.90
CA GLN A 43 3.60 5.27 -7.51
C GLN A 43 3.24 3.83 -7.12
N VAL A 44 4.07 2.88 -7.54
CA VAL A 44 3.93 1.47 -7.16
C VAL A 44 5.22 1.02 -6.49
N GLN A 45 5.08 0.35 -5.36
CA GLN A 45 6.18 -0.24 -4.62
C GLN A 45 5.97 -1.74 -4.48
N LYS A 46 6.97 -2.53 -4.89
CA LYS A 46 6.99 -3.98 -4.66
C LYS A 46 7.40 -4.26 -3.21
N LEU A 47 6.64 -5.13 -2.55
CA LEU A 47 6.88 -5.60 -1.19
C LEU A 47 7.10 -7.11 -1.21
N VAL A 48 8.01 -7.60 -0.37
CA VAL A 48 8.26 -9.03 -0.17
C VAL A 48 7.96 -9.35 1.28
N LEU A 49 6.96 -10.20 1.51
CA LEU A 49 6.61 -10.69 2.84
C LEU A 49 7.23 -12.07 3.02
N VAL A 50 8.16 -12.18 3.97
CA VAL A 50 8.74 -13.44 4.43
C VAL A 50 8.26 -13.64 5.87
N LYS A 51 7.82 -14.86 6.20
CA LYS A 51 7.48 -15.23 7.57
C LYS A 51 8.68 -15.86 8.25
#